data_AF-A0A366HFD0-F1
#
_entry.id   AF-A0A366HFD0-F1
#
_cell.length_a   1.000
_cell.length_b   1.000
_cell.length_c   1.000
_cell.angle_alpha   90.00
_cell.angle_beta   90.00
_cell.angle_gamma   90.00
#
_symmetry.space_group_name_H-M   'P 1'
#
loop_
_entity.id
_entity.type
_entity.pdbx_description
1 polymer ?
#
loop_
_entity_poly.entity_id
_entity_poly.type
_entity_poly.pdbx_seq_one_letter_code
_entity_poly.pdbx_strand_id
1 'polypeptide(L)'
;MELRAIMFVDMVDSTGLKHRESSETALLLTKALFEQVKHATKKHGSLFVKFTGDGAMVTFAGDNAGCFAAIQAARVLVRSIDEYNLQFNHPSRAREGAYVNIRVRIGIAFGRCDLIEDHSGDVVGLPADLAARLCREADINRILLDRETMMRSGMDLSEFDSLARRRLALKGIPLPGDHELEQFFHVKVPRLVQAPLEEDFPGGMVAVYTNRNELRKDFSLSRVLDRAVFESQILVVGRTLVGWSQMSADDLELIRTKKLRLRLLVSSQEACKFLAGAEVTTIAADKAATLPAFERLTKLMPSVDFHEMDILIPDGFTCVEVSSGGEMKSVVLRDINSGAKTDKITMLFACICDRDPSRQSRCITCGMRERARRLAESPRGSAARV
;
A
#
# COMPACT_ATOMS: atom_id res chain seq x y z
N MET A 1 30.99 8.24 -22.34
CA MET A 1 29.74 8.94 -21.97
C MET A 1 28.56 8.50 -22.82
N GLU A 2 27.62 7.80 -22.19
CA GLU A 2 26.33 7.43 -22.78
C GLU A 2 25.18 7.89 -21.88
N LEU A 3 23.96 7.96 -22.42
CA LEU A 3 22.76 8.16 -21.62
C LEU A 3 22.32 6.81 -21.03
N ARG A 4 21.89 6.82 -19.77
CA ARG A 4 21.28 5.67 -19.09
C ARG A 4 20.19 6.12 -18.12
N ALA A 5 19.16 5.30 -17.98
CA ALA A 5 18.34 5.29 -16.78
C ALA A 5 18.93 4.29 -15.78
N ILE A 6 19.11 4.72 -14.54
CA ILE A 6 19.76 3.96 -13.47
C ILE A 6 18.76 3.80 -12.33
N MET A 7 18.56 2.56 -11.90
CA MET A 7 17.73 2.21 -10.76
C MET A 7 18.60 1.61 -9.66
N PHE A 8 18.46 2.13 -8.44
CA PHE A 8 18.98 1.51 -7.23
C PHE A 8 17.84 0.91 -6.42
N VAL A 9 18.07 -0.27 -5.87
CA VAL A 9 17.17 -0.98 -4.95
C VAL A 9 17.96 -1.24 -3.67
N ASP A 10 17.36 -0.97 -2.51
CA ASP A 10 17.99 -1.18 -1.20
C ASP A 10 17.04 -1.89 -0.25
N MET A 11 17.49 -2.95 0.43
CA MET A 11 16.69 -3.65 1.43
C MET A 11 16.68 -2.86 2.75
N VAL A 12 15.48 -2.53 3.23
CA VAL A 12 15.31 -1.74 4.44
C VAL A 12 15.76 -2.52 5.68
N ASP A 13 16.67 -1.92 6.44
CA ASP A 13 17.19 -2.45 7.70
C ASP A 13 17.84 -3.84 7.56
N SER A 14 18.51 -4.07 6.43
CA SER A 14 19.29 -5.28 6.13
C SER A 14 20.38 -5.57 7.18
N THR A 15 20.96 -4.52 7.77
CA THR A 15 22.00 -4.63 8.78
C THR A 15 21.41 -5.07 10.11
N GLY A 16 20.29 -4.46 10.53
CA GLY A 16 19.54 -4.92 11.70
C GLY A 16 18.99 -6.35 11.51
N LEU A 17 18.59 -6.71 10.28
CA LEU A 17 18.15 -8.06 9.94
C LEU A 17 19.24 -9.10 10.24
N LYS A 18 20.49 -8.86 9.83
CA LYS A 18 21.61 -9.77 10.09
C LYS A 18 21.94 -9.95 11.57
N HIS A 19 21.58 -8.97 12.41
CA HIS A 19 21.79 -9.04 13.86
C HIS A 19 20.63 -9.68 14.62
N ARG A 20 19.40 -9.52 14.13
CA ARG A 20 18.18 -10.04 14.80
C ARG A 20 17.80 -11.44 14.34
N GLU A 21 18.10 -11.76 13.08
CA GLU A 21 17.77 -13.04 12.47
C GLU A 21 18.99 -13.96 12.38
N SER A 22 18.74 -15.24 12.15
CA SER A 22 19.81 -16.17 11.83
C SER A 22 20.48 -15.78 10.50
N SER A 23 21.80 -16.03 10.39
CA SER A 23 22.55 -15.81 9.14
C SER A 23 21.92 -16.52 7.95
N GLU A 24 21.30 -17.68 8.18
CA GLU A 24 20.58 -18.45 7.16
C GLU A 24 19.31 -17.72 6.68
N THR A 25 18.47 -17.25 7.61
CA THR A 25 17.26 -16.49 7.27
C THR A 25 17.60 -15.20 6.53
N ALA A 26 18.60 -14.44 7.00
CA ALA A 26 19.05 -13.23 6.33
C ALA A 26 19.56 -13.51 4.90
N LEU A 27 20.29 -14.62 4.71
CA LEU A 27 20.75 -15.06 3.40
C LEU A 27 19.58 -15.46 2.48
N LEU A 28 18.59 -16.20 2.98
CA LEU A 28 17.42 -16.61 2.22
C LEU A 28 16.60 -15.39 1.75
N LEU A 29 16.36 -14.42 2.63
CA LEU A 29 15.65 -13.19 2.28
C LEU A 29 16.43 -12.33 1.27
N THR A 30 17.76 -12.27 1.39
CA THR A 30 18.62 -11.58 0.42
C THR A 30 18.56 -12.25 -0.95
N LYS A 31 18.67 -13.59 -1.00
CA LYS A 31 18.53 -14.36 -2.24
C LYS A 31 17.16 -14.17 -2.88
N ALA A 32 16.09 -14.19 -2.08
CA ALA A 32 14.75 -13.94 -2.56
C ALA A 32 14.61 -12.55 -3.18
N LEU A 33 15.11 -11.49 -2.52
CA LEU A 33 15.13 -10.15 -3.11
C LEU A 33 15.86 -10.14 -4.46
N PHE A 34 17.04 -10.78 -4.55
CA PHE A 34 17.82 -10.78 -5.78
C PHE A 34 17.10 -11.47 -6.93
N GLU A 35 16.40 -12.58 -6.66
CA GLU A 35 15.56 -13.23 -7.67
C GLU A 35 14.38 -12.34 -8.09
N GLN A 36 13.72 -11.64 -7.16
CA GLN A 36 12.69 -10.66 -7.50
C GLN A 36 13.22 -9.53 -8.38
N VAL A 37 14.41 -8.99 -8.07
CA VAL A 37 15.07 -7.95 -8.88
C VAL A 37 15.37 -8.46 -10.29
N LYS A 38 15.97 -9.67 -10.43
CA LYS A 38 16.26 -10.24 -11.75
C LYS A 38 14.98 -10.41 -12.56
N HIS A 39 13.95 -10.99 -11.96
CA HIS A 39 12.69 -11.26 -12.65
C HIS A 39 12.04 -9.96 -13.15
N ALA A 40 11.87 -8.99 -12.26
CA ALA A 40 11.23 -7.72 -12.59
C ALA A 40 12.00 -6.93 -13.66
N THR A 41 13.33 -6.88 -13.55
CA THR A 41 14.15 -6.05 -14.43
C THR A 41 14.38 -6.67 -15.80
N LYS A 42 14.62 -8.00 -15.86
CA LYS A 42 14.79 -8.73 -17.11
C LYS A 42 13.54 -8.65 -17.99
N LYS A 43 12.35 -8.74 -17.38
CA LYS A 43 11.06 -8.60 -18.08
C LYS A 43 10.90 -7.26 -18.79
N HIS A 44 11.56 -6.22 -18.29
CA HIS A 44 11.50 -4.86 -18.82
C HIS A 44 12.78 -4.45 -19.56
N GLY A 45 13.65 -5.40 -19.94
CA GLY A 45 14.80 -5.12 -20.80
C GLY A 45 15.92 -4.36 -20.10
N SER A 46 16.20 -4.68 -18.83
CA SER A 46 17.44 -4.20 -18.20
C SER A 46 18.67 -4.66 -18.99
N LEU A 47 19.66 -3.77 -19.07
CA LEU A 47 20.93 -4.03 -19.72
C LEU A 47 21.86 -4.79 -18.77
N PHE A 48 21.99 -4.27 -17.54
CA PHE A 48 22.83 -4.86 -16.51
C PHE A 48 22.16 -4.82 -15.14
N VAL A 49 22.45 -5.83 -14.32
CA VAL A 49 22.04 -5.94 -12.92
C VAL A 49 23.28 -6.27 -12.10
N LYS A 50 23.66 -5.38 -11.19
CA LYS A 50 24.77 -5.56 -10.25
C LYS A 50 24.25 -5.59 -8.82
N PHE A 51 24.53 -6.65 -8.07
CA PHE A 51 24.14 -6.75 -6.67
C PHE A 51 25.17 -6.09 -5.75
N THR A 52 24.69 -5.36 -4.76
CA THR A 52 25.51 -4.60 -3.81
C THR A 52 25.15 -5.01 -2.38
N GLY A 53 25.57 -6.21 -1.97
CA GLY A 53 25.35 -6.73 -0.61
C GLY A 53 23.88 -7.04 -0.30
N ASP A 54 23.10 -6.01 -0.01
CA ASP A 54 21.69 -6.00 0.37
C ASP A 54 20.78 -5.28 -0.65
N GLY A 55 21.37 -4.77 -1.73
CA GLY A 55 20.68 -4.05 -2.78
C GLY A 55 21.10 -4.45 -4.18
N ALA A 56 20.64 -3.67 -5.16
CA ALA A 56 21.03 -3.82 -6.55
C ALA A 56 21.11 -2.47 -7.26
N MET A 57 22.03 -2.36 -8.21
CA MET A 57 22.08 -1.33 -9.25
C MET A 57 21.67 -1.95 -10.57
N VAL A 58 20.76 -1.30 -11.28
CA VAL A 58 20.19 -1.78 -12.53
C VAL A 58 20.25 -0.67 -13.56
N THR A 59 20.67 -0.99 -14.77
CA THR A 59 20.78 -0.02 -15.86
C THR A 59 19.85 -0.36 -17.01
N PHE A 60 19.30 0.67 -17.62
CA PHE A 60 18.40 0.59 -18.77
C PHE A 60 18.90 1.53 -19.88
N ALA A 61 18.35 1.37 -21.08
CA ALA A 61 18.68 2.21 -22.23
C ALA A 61 18.54 3.72 -21.92
N GLY A 62 19.34 4.53 -22.61
CA GLY A 62 19.40 5.99 -22.45
C GLY A 62 18.32 6.78 -23.18
N ASP A 63 17.18 6.18 -23.45
CA ASP A 63 16.07 6.76 -24.19
C ASP A 63 14.78 6.79 -23.35
N ASN A 64 13.72 7.33 -23.94
CA ASN A 64 12.42 7.44 -23.27
C ASN A 64 11.86 6.06 -22.88
N ALA A 65 12.08 5.05 -23.73
CA ALA A 65 11.67 3.68 -23.47
C ALA A 65 12.42 3.08 -22.27
N GLY A 66 13.70 3.39 -22.11
CA GLY A 66 14.51 3.00 -20.96
C GLY A 66 14.05 3.63 -19.64
N CYS A 67 13.69 4.92 -19.65
CA CYS A 67 13.09 5.58 -18.48
C CYS A 67 11.75 4.91 -18.09
N PHE A 68 10.88 4.67 -19.07
CA PHE A 68 9.62 3.96 -18.85
C PHE A 68 9.85 2.54 -18.32
N ALA A 69 10.77 1.79 -18.92
CA ALA A 69 11.15 0.44 -18.51
C ALA A 69 11.66 0.38 -17.06
N ALA A 70 12.50 1.34 -16.65
CA ALA A 70 13.01 1.42 -15.29
C ALA A 70 11.87 1.59 -14.27
N ILE A 71 10.91 2.48 -14.54
CA ILE A 71 9.75 2.71 -13.67
C ILE A 71 8.86 1.45 -13.61
N GLN A 72 8.59 0.82 -14.74
CA GLN A 72 7.74 -0.38 -14.78
C GLN A 72 8.42 -1.57 -14.08
N ALA A 73 9.73 -1.76 -14.27
CA ALA A 73 10.51 -2.75 -13.53
C ALA A 73 10.42 -2.52 -12.02
N ALA A 74 10.56 -1.27 -11.56
CA ALA A 74 10.43 -0.93 -10.15
C ALA A 74 9.03 -1.21 -9.59
N ARG A 75 7.97 -0.92 -10.36
CA ARG A 75 6.58 -1.23 -9.96
C ARG A 75 6.35 -2.74 -9.85
N VAL A 76 6.84 -3.51 -10.81
CA VAL A 76 6.74 -4.98 -10.80
C VAL A 76 7.54 -5.55 -9.63
N LEU A 77 8.75 -5.06 -9.37
CA LEU A 77 9.58 -5.50 -8.25
C LEU A 77 8.88 -5.30 -6.91
N VAL A 78 8.33 -4.10 -6.70
CA VAL A 78 7.56 -3.80 -5.50
C VAL A 78 6.41 -4.80 -5.31
N ARG A 79 5.64 -5.05 -6.38
CA ARG A 79 4.51 -5.96 -6.32
C ARG A 79 4.93 -7.40 -6.07
N SER A 80 6.00 -7.85 -6.71
CA SER A 80 6.48 -9.22 -6.56
C SER A 80 7.10 -9.47 -5.19
N ILE A 81 7.68 -8.43 -4.56
CA ILE A 81 8.08 -8.47 -3.15
C ILE A 81 6.85 -8.56 -2.24
N ASP A 82 5.80 -7.77 -2.50
CA ASP A 82 4.55 -7.85 -1.75
C ASP A 82 3.98 -9.28 -1.87
N GLU A 83 3.89 -9.85 -3.07
CA GLU A 83 3.45 -11.24 -3.32
C GLU A 83 4.35 -12.28 -2.60
N TYR A 84 5.67 -12.12 -2.69
CA TYR A 84 6.63 -13.03 -2.05
C TYR A 84 6.49 -13.05 -0.53
N ASN A 85 6.38 -11.88 0.10
CA ASN A 85 6.21 -11.77 1.54
C ASN A 85 5.01 -12.61 1.98
N LEU A 86 3.92 -12.56 1.22
CA LEU A 86 2.64 -13.17 1.58
C LEU A 86 2.58 -14.70 1.54
N GLN A 87 3.62 -15.36 1.00
CA GLN A 87 3.69 -16.81 0.86
C GLN A 87 3.58 -17.54 2.22
N PHE A 88 2.84 -18.64 2.26
CA PHE A 88 2.64 -19.42 3.49
C PHE A 88 3.91 -20.11 3.98
N ASN A 89 4.77 -20.54 3.05
CA ASN A 89 6.07 -21.17 3.31
C ASN A 89 7.22 -20.14 3.40
N HIS A 90 6.91 -18.86 3.65
CA HIS A 90 7.93 -17.83 3.74
C HIS A 90 9.01 -18.18 4.78
N PRO A 91 10.31 -18.06 4.48
CA PRO A 91 11.39 -18.55 5.35
C PRO A 91 11.36 -18.01 6.78
N SER A 92 10.90 -16.76 6.96
CA SER A 92 10.77 -16.14 8.28
C SER A 92 9.54 -16.62 9.08
N ARG A 93 8.67 -17.46 8.53
CA ARG A 93 7.48 -18.01 9.22
C ARG A 93 7.75 -19.30 9.98
N ALA A 94 8.91 -19.93 9.76
CA ALA A 94 9.26 -21.20 10.41
C ALA A 94 9.58 -21.08 11.91
N ARG A 95 9.59 -19.87 12.48
CA ARG A 95 9.81 -19.62 13.91
C ARG A 95 8.63 -18.90 14.55
N GLU A 96 8.25 -19.35 15.75
CA GLU A 96 7.33 -18.62 16.61
C GLU A 96 7.97 -17.28 17.01
N GLY A 97 7.34 -16.16 16.63
CA GLY A 97 7.60 -14.86 17.28
C GLY A 97 8.06 -13.68 16.43
N ALA A 98 8.47 -13.83 15.16
CA ALA A 98 8.76 -12.67 14.31
C ALA A 98 8.70 -13.01 12.81
N TYR A 99 7.63 -12.60 12.13
CA TYR A 99 7.56 -12.64 10.68
C TYR A 99 8.25 -11.41 10.10
N VAL A 100 9.27 -11.62 9.25
CA VAL A 100 10.11 -10.56 8.71
C VAL A 100 9.89 -10.41 7.21
N ASN A 101 9.28 -9.29 6.83
CA ASN A 101 9.04 -8.94 5.44
C ASN A 101 10.29 -8.37 4.77
N ILE A 102 10.51 -8.74 3.51
CA ILE A 102 11.37 -7.98 2.60
C ILE A 102 10.67 -6.65 2.34
N ARG A 103 11.38 -5.55 2.64
CA ARG A 103 10.92 -4.20 2.30
C ARG A 103 12.07 -3.51 1.59
N VAL A 104 11.75 -2.73 0.58
CA VAL A 104 12.78 -2.07 -0.25
C VAL A 104 12.54 -0.59 -0.37
N ARG A 105 13.61 0.16 -0.61
CA ARG A 105 13.54 1.49 -1.19
C ARG A 105 14.06 1.44 -2.61
N ILE A 106 13.50 2.26 -3.50
CA ILE A 106 13.92 2.32 -4.90
C ILE A 106 14.14 3.77 -5.31
N GLY A 107 15.29 4.05 -5.90
CA GLY A 107 15.65 5.34 -6.49
C GLY A 107 15.92 5.20 -7.97
N ILE A 108 15.41 6.11 -8.80
CA ILE A 108 15.66 6.11 -10.25
C ILE A 108 16.13 7.51 -10.69
N ALA A 109 17.19 7.55 -11.49
CA ALA A 109 17.62 8.79 -12.14
C ALA A 109 18.08 8.52 -13.57
N PHE A 110 18.05 9.57 -14.39
CA PHE A 110 18.45 9.52 -15.79
C PHE A 110 19.52 10.56 -16.07
N GLY A 111 20.49 10.21 -16.92
CA GLY A 111 21.40 11.21 -17.48
C GLY A 111 22.62 10.60 -18.13
N ARG A 112 23.64 11.46 -18.35
CA ARG A 112 24.92 11.06 -18.94
C ARG A 112 25.81 10.41 -17.88
N CYS A 113 26.39 9.27 -18.23
CA CYS A 113 27.29 8.54 -17.38
C CYS A 113 28.41 7.87 -18.20
N ASP A 114 29.51 7.55 -17.53
CA ASP A 114 30.61 6.80 -18.11
C ASP A 114 30.51 5.33 -17.74
N LEU A 115 30.72 4.48 -18.74
CA LEU A 115 30.86 3.05 -18.56
C LEU A 115 32.35 2.79 -18.27
N ILE A 116 32.65 2.16 -17.13
CA ILE A 116 34.04 1.84 -16.79
C ILE A 116 34.56 0.73 -17.71
N GLU A 117 33.72 -0.27 -17.98
CA GLU A 117 33.96 -1.32 -18.98
C GLU A 117 32.67 -1.59 -19.77
N ASP A 118 32.79 -1.76 -21.09
CA ASP A 118 31.65 -1.93 -22.02
C ASP A 118 30.75 -3.14 -21.69
N HIS A 119 31.21 -4.05 -20.83
CA HIS A 119 30.54 -5.33 -20.53
C HIS A 119 30.30 -5.59 -19.03
N SER A 120 30.78 -4.75 -18.11
CA SER A 120 30.58 -4.98 -16.67
C SER A 120 29.26 -4.39 -16.15
N GLY A 121 28.69 -3.42 -16.89
CA GLY A 121 27.55 -2.63 -16.42
C GLY A 121 27.93 -1.64 -15.31
N ASP A 122 29.22 -1.42 -15.08
CA ASP A 122 29.71 -0.43 -14.12
C ASP A 122 29.57 0.97 -14.69
N VAL A 123 28.68 1.72 -14.05
CA VAL A 123 28.36 3.09 -14.43
C VAL A 123 28.89 4.03 -13.36
N VAL A 124 29.62 5.07 -13.79
CA VAL A 124 30.05 6.18 -12.94
C VAL A 124 29.49 7.48 -13.49
N GLY A 125 29.03 8.35 -12.59
CA GLY A 125 28.57 9.68 -12.95
C GLY A 125 27.42 10.15 -12.07
N LEU A 126 27.08 11.43 -12.24
CA LEU A 126 26.04 12.11 -11.45
C LEU A 126 24.69 11.37 -11.42
N PRO A 127 24.21 10.72 -12.50
CA PRO A 127 22.95 9.96 -12.45
C PRO A 127 23.01 8.75 -11.51
N ALA A 128 24.17 8.08 -11.41
CA ALA A 128 24.32 6.93 -10.52
C ALA A 128 24.29 7.38 -9.05
N ASP A 129 25.00 8.47 -8.74
CA ASP A 129 25.01 9.08 -7.42
C ASP A 129 23.62 9.58 -7.02
N LEU A 130 22.91 10.24 -7.95
CA LEU A 130 21.56 10.73 -7.72
C LEU A 130 20.58 9.57 -7.48
N ALA A 131 20.57 8.53 -8.33
CA ALA A 131 19.70 7.37 -8.13
C ALA A 131 19.95 6.68 -6.78
N ALA A 132 21.22 6.51 -6.39
CA ALA A 132 21.58 5.95 -5.09
C ALA A 132 21.11 6.82 -3.91
N ARG A 133 21.14 8.15 -4.05
CA ARG A 133 20.64 9.10 -3.05
C ARG A 133 19.12 9.08 -2.95
N LEU A 134 18.42 9.09 -4.09
CA LEU A 134 16.97 8.95 -4.14
C LEU A 134 16.50 7.63 -3.53
N CYS A 135 17.25 6.56 -3.74
CA CYS A 135 16.97 5.28 -3.11
C CYS A 135 17.01 5.38 -1.57
N ARG A 136 17.98 6.11 -0.99
CA ARG A 136 18.06 6.28 0.47
C ARG A 136 16.92 7.13 1.04
N GLU A 137 16.51 8.16 0.31
CA GLU A 137 15.47 9.10 0.73
C GLU A 137 14.05 8.60 0.42
N ALA A 138 13.90 7.60 -0.44
CA ALA A 138 12.61 7.01 -0.74
C ALA A 138 11.97 6.46 0.53
N ASP A 139 10.67 6.69 0.68
CA ASP A 139 9.88 6.03 1.70
C ASP A 139 9.96 4.51 1.53
N ILE A 140 9.81 3.78 2.63
CA ILE A 140 9.81 2.32 2.60
C ILE A 140 8.77 1.86 1.59
N ASN A 141 9.15 0.90 0.75
CA ASN A 141 8.27 0.28 -0.23
C ASN A 141 7.82 1.26 -1.33
N ARG A 142 8.57 2.34 -1.55
CA ARG A 142 8.30 3.36 -2.58
C ARG A 142 9.44 3.49 -3.57
N ILE A 143 9.08 4.08 -4.70
CA ILE A 143 9.96 4.45 -5.80
C ILE A 143 10.03 5.97 -5.78
N LEU A 144 11.23 6.53 -5.74
CA LEU A 144 11.48 7.96 -5.85
C LEU A 144 12.35 8.22 -7.08
N LEU A 145 11.99 9.23 -7.87
CA LEU A 145 12.73 9.57 -9.09
C LEU A 145 12.85 11.07 -9.31
N ASP A 146 13.80 11.47 -10.14
CA ASP A 146 14.02 12.86 -10.51
C ASP A 146 13.07 13.34 -11.63
N ARG A 147 12.99 14.66 -11.80
CA ARG A 147 12.14 15.29 -12.82
C ARG A 147 12.46 14.81 -14.23
N GLU A 148 13.73 14.61 -14.57
CA GLU A 148 14.12 14.21 -15.94
C GLU A 148 13.63 12.79 -16.26
N THR A 149 13.80 11.85 -15.34
CA THR A 149 13.24 10.48 -15.50
C THR A 149 11.72 10.52 -15.65
N MET A 150 11.02 11.33 -14.85
CA MET A 150 9.57 11.49 -14.94
C MET A 150 9.16 11.96 -16.34
N MET A 151 9.73 13.07 -16.81
CA MET A 151 9.38 13.64 -18.11
C MET A 151 9.68 12.71 -19.27
N ARG A 152 10.85 12.06 -19.27
CA ARG A 152 11.26 11.16 -20.35
C ARG A 152 10.48 9.85 -20.39
N SER A 153 9.94 9.41 -19.26
CA SER A 153 9.10 8.21 -19.23
C SER A 153 7.84 8.33 -20.10
N GLY A 154 7.38 9.56 -20.38
CA GLY A 154 6.14 9.81 -21.12
C GLY A 154 4.87 9.33 -20.40
N MET A 155 4.95 8.97 -19.11
CA MET A 155 3.80 8.55 -18.31
C MET A 155 2.91 9.75 -17.95
N ASP A 156 1.63 9.48 -17.74
CA ASP A 156 0.67 10.48 -17.29
C ASP A 156 1.02 11.00 -15.88
N LEU A 157 0.86 12.31 -15.65
CA LEU A 157 1.18 12.93 -14.37
C LEU A 157 0.39 12.35 -13.19
N SER A 158 -0.79 11.78 -13.44
CA SER A 158 -1.60 11.11 -12.41
C SER A 158 -0.97 9.82 -11.87
N GLU A 159 0.03 9.25 -12.55
CA GLU A 159 0.80 8.09 -12.09
C GLU A 159 1.84 8.45 -11.00
N PHE A 160 1.98 9.74 -10.68
CA PHE A 160 2.93 10.24 -9.68
C PHE A 160 2.19 10.92 -8.52
N ASP A 161 2.69 10.74 -7.29
CA ASP A 161 2.14 11.40 -6.11
C ASP A 161 2.59 12.88 -6.07
N SER A 162 1.63 13.81 -5.99
CA SER A 162 1.85 15.27 -6.04
C SER A 162 2.56 15.85 -4.80
N LEU A 163 2.80 15.04 -3.77
CA LEU A 163 3.53 15.40 -2.55
C LEU A 163 5.06 15.56 -2.77
N ALA A 164 5.51 15.38 -4.02
CA ALA A 164 6.85 15.47 -4.59
C ALA A 164 7.61 16.82 -4.48
N ARG A 165 7.11 17.79 -3.71
CA ARG A 165 7.82 19.07 -3.47
C ARG A 165 8.81 18.97 -2.30
N ARG A 166 9.38 17.79 -2.04
CA ARG A 166 10.46 17.65 -1.05
C ARG A 166 11.73 18.28 -1.62
N ARG A 167 12.17 19.41 -1.06
CA ARG A 167 13.56 19.86 -1.20
C ARG A 167 14.43 18.92 -0.37
N LEU A 168 14.99 17.89 -0.99
CA LEU A 168 15.94 17.01 -0.32
C LEU A 168 17.34 17.61 -0.48
N ALA A 169 17.97 17.98 0.64
CA ALA A 169 19.37 18.35 0.63
C ALA A 169 20.20 17.06 0.50
N LEU A 170 20.46 16.63 -0.73
CA LEU A 170 21.22 15.41 -0.99
C LEU A 170 22.70 15.65 -0.73
N LYS A 171 23.25 14.97 0.28
CA LYS A 171 24.66 15.11 0.67
C LYS A 171 25.60 14.89 -0.52
N GLY A 172 26.38 15.92 -0.85
CA GLY A 172 27.42 15.89 -1.88
C GLY A 172 26.94 16.16 -3.31
N ILE A 173 25.65 16.41 -3.51
CA ILE A 173 25.11 16.87 -4.79
C ILE A 173 24.86 18.37 -4.66
N PRO A 174 25.65 19.23 -5.33
CA PRO A 174 25.43 20.66 -5.27
C PRO A 174 24.09 20.97 -5.94
N LEU A 175 23.18 21.58 -5.19
CA LEU A 175 21.98 22.16 -5.76
C LEU A 175 22.41 23.26 -6.75
N PRO A 176 21.94 23.26 -8.01
CA PRO A 176 22.23 24.36 -8.93
C PRO A 176 21.83 25.70 -8.28
N GLY A 177 22.74 26.67 -8.30
CA GLY A 177 22.54 27.97 -7.65
C GLY A 177 21.34 28.73 -8.20
N ASP A 178 20.62 29.38 -7.28
CA ASP A 178 19.47 30.27 -7.47
C ASP A 178 18.30 29.75 -8.35
N HIS A 179 17.27 29.25 -7.63
CA HIS A 179 15.84 29.16 -7.99
C HIS A 179 15.28 27.85 -8.62
N GLU A 180 14.47 27.16 -7.79
CA GLU A 180 13.15 26.56 -8.09
C GLU A 180 12.94 25.12 -8.64
N LEU A 181 13.91 24.35 -9.15
CA LEU A 181 13.53 23.22 -10.03
C LEU A 181 13.94 21.78 -9.66
N GLU A 182 14.57 21.51 -8.51
CA GLU A 182 14.79 20.10 -8.12
C GLU A 182 13.53 19.52 -7.44
N GLN A 183 12.79 18.71 -8.19
CA GLN A 183 11.55 18.06 -7.79
C GLN A 183 11.73 16.55 -7.90
N PHE A 184 11.28 15.82 -6.87
CA PHE A 184 11.42 14.37 -6.79
C PHE A 184 10.07 13.71 -6.57
N PHE A 185 9.76 12.73 -7.40
CA PHE A 185 8.41 12.21 -7.53
C PHE A 185 8.31 10.79 -7.02
N HIS A 186 7.31 10.54 -6.19
CA HIS A 186 6.94 9.18 -5.84
C HIS A 186 6.05 8.58 -6.93
N VAL A 187 6.41 7.39 -7.42
CA VAL A 187 5.59 6.67 -8.38
C VAL A 187 4.47 5.95 -7.65
N LYS A 188 3.24 6.07 -8.16
CA LYS A 188 2.10 5.30 -7.66
C LYS A 188 2.25 3.84 -8.05
N VAL A 189 2.36 2.99 -7.03
CA VAL A 189 2.38 1.55 -7.23
C VAL A 189 1.01 0.95 -6.89
N PRO A 190 0.35 0.26 -7.84
CA PRO A 190 -0.90 -0.47 -7.58
C PRO A 190 -0.52 -1.75 -6.84
N ARG A 191 -0.23 -1.61 -5.55
CA ARG A 191 0.30 -2.69 -4.72
C ARG A 191 -0.71 -3.82 -4.53
N LEU A 192 -2.00 -3.52 -4.44
CA LEU A 192 -2.99 -4.46 -3.91
C LEU A 192 -4.37 -4.40 -4.56
N VAL A 193 -4.42 -4.38 -5.89
CA VAL A 193 -5.70 -4.49 -6.61
C VAL A 193 -5.61 -5.43 -7.82
N GLN A 194 -4.56 -6.24 -7.91
CA GLN A 194 -4.57 -7.40 -8.76
C GLN A 194 -4.70 -8.59 -7.82
N ALA A 195 -5.77 -9.37 -7.96
CA ALA A 195 -5.83 -10.67 -7.32
C ALA A 195 -4.59 -11.46 -7.78
N PRO A 196 -3.97 -12.26 -6.90
CA PRO A 196 -2.98 -13.23 -7.34
C PRO A 196 -3.58 -14.04 -8.49
N LEU A 197 -2.73 -14.42 -9.45
CA LEU A 197 -3.13 -15.26 -10.58
C LEU A 197 -3.87 -16.50 -10.05
N GLU A 198 -4.85 -16.98 -10.81
CA GLU A 198 -5.76 -18.04 -10.38
C GLU A 198 -5.00 -19.24 -9.78
N GLU A 199 -5.59 -19.79 -8.71
CA GLU A 199 -5.22 -21.01 -7.95
C GLU A 199 -4.46 -20.84 -6.62
N ASP A 200 -3.70 -19.77 -6.36
CA ASP A 200 -2.88 -19.74 -5.12
C ASP A 200 -3.67 -19.44 -3.82
N PHE A 201 -4.90 -18.92 -3.91
CA PHE A 201 -5.68 -18.49 -2.74
C PHE A 201 -7.17 -18.83 -2.87
N PRO A 202 -7.62 -20.06 -2.52
CA PRO A 202 -9.01 -20.53 -2.71
C PRO A 202 -10.10 -19.78 -1.92
N GLY A 203 -9.79 -18.65 -1.28
CA GLY A 203 -10.73 -17.78 -0.58
C GLY A 203 -10.63 -16.29 -0.93
N GLY A 204 -9.78 -15.92 -1.91
CA GLY A 204 -9.57 -14.52 -2.30
C GLY A 204 -8.75 -13.70 -1.30
N MET A 205 -8.05 -14.33 -0.36
CA MET A 205 -7.11 -13.61 0.53
C MET A 205 -5.92 -13.16 -0.30
N VAL A 206 -5.70 -11.86 -0.39
CA VAL A 206 -4.65 -11.26 -1.23
C VAL A 206 -3.47 -10.80 -0.41
N ALA A 207 -3.66 -10.39 0.84
CA ALA A 207 -2.54 -10.00 1.70
C ALA A 207 -2.83 -10.22 3.19
N VAL A 208 -1.77 -10.41 3.96
CA VAL A 208 -1.75 -10.51 5.42
C VAL A 208 -0.68 -9.55 5.90
N TYR A 209 -1.07 -8.63 6.77
CA TYR A 209 -0.20 -7.64 7.37
C TYR A 209 0.02 -7.98 8.83
N THR A 210 1.23 -7.70 9.33
CA THR A 210 1.57 -7.97 10.73
C THR A 210 0.75 -7.13 11.70
N ASN A 211 0.37 -5.93 11.28
CA ASN A 211 -0.44 -5.00 12.07
C ASN A 211 -1.20 -4.00 11.19
N ARG A 212 -2.13 -3.27 11.82
CA ARG A 212 -2.96 -2.23 11.18
C ARG A 212 -2.16 -1.09 10.58
N ASN A 213 -1.03 -0.72 11.19
CA ASN A 213 -0.23 0.40 10.70
C ASN A 213 0.44 0.06 9.36
N GLU A 214 0.90 -1.18 9.19
CA GLU A 214 1.40 -1.66 7.90
C GLU A 214 0.31 -1.63 6.83
N LEU A 215 -0.89 -2.15 7.14
CA LEU A 215 -1.99 -2.08 6.18
C LEU A 215 -2.36 -0.63 5.84
N ARG A 216 -2.44 0.27 6.83
CA ARG A 216 -2.76 1.69 6.60
C ARG A 216 -1.72 2.43 5.76
N LYS A 217 -0.46 1.96 5.72
CA LYS A 217 0.54 2.52 4.80
C LYS A 217 0.20 2.24 3.34
N ASP A 218 -0.51 1.14 3.05
CA ASP A 218 -0.90 0.76 1.70
C ASP A 218 -2.34 1.17 1.37
N PHE A 219 -3.24 1.01 2.34
CA PHE A 219 -4.67 1.30 2.31
C PHE A 219 -5.08 2.27 3.42
N SER A 220 -4.50 3.48 3.38
CA SER A 220 -5.04 4.58 4.17
C SER A 220 -6.47 4.88 3.72
N LEU A 221 -7.24 5.55 4.58
CA LEU A 221 -8.60 6.01 4.25
C LEU A 221 -8.64 6.77 2.92
N SER A 222 -7.76 7.76 2.75
CA SER A 222 -7.67 8.56 1.53
C SER A 222 -7.41 7.71 0.29
N ARG A 223 -6.58 6.67 0.39
CA ARG A 223 -6.32 5.75 -0.74
C ARG A 223 -7.46 4.81 -1.03
N VAL A 224 -8.19 4.39 0.00
CA VAL A 224 -9.42 3.60 -0.19
C VAL A 224 -10.43 4.44 -0.97
N LEU A 225 -10.62 5.71 -0.61
CA LEU A 225 -11.49 6.63 -1.33
C LEU A 225 -10.99 6.93 -2.76
N ASP A 226 -9.69 7.22 -2.90
CA ASP A 226 -9.05 7.48 -4.19
C ASP A 226 -9.07 6.28 -5.15
N ARG A 227 -9.20 5.05 -4.64
CA ARG A 227 -9.36 3.85 -5.48
C ARG A 227 -10.80 3.40 -5.65
N ALA A 228 -11.72 3.90 -4.84
CA ALA A 228 -13.12 3.52 -4.91
C ALA A 228 -13.71 3.80 -6.29
N VAL A 229 -14.52 2.86 -6.79
CA VAL A 229 -15.24 2.99 -8.05
C VAL A 229 -16.25 4.14 -7.93
N PHE A 230 -16.43 4.90 -9.01
CA PHE A 230 -17.41 5.98 -9.09
C PHE A 230 -18.83 5.45 -8.79
N GLU A 231 -19.61 6.20 -8.01
CA GLU A 231 -20.98 5.86 -7.56
C GLU A 231 -21.09 4.56 -6.73
N SER A 232 -19.97 4.00 -6.27
CA SER A 232 -19.95 2.78 -5.45
C SER A 232 -20.28 3.04 -3.98
N GLN A 233 -20.60 1.95 -3.27
CA GLN A 233 -20.85 1.97 -1.83
C GLN A 233 -19.66 1.40 -1.06
N ILE A 234 -19.27 2.09 0.01
CA ILE A 234 -18.27 1.63 0.97
C ILE A 234 -18.98 1.28 2.28
N LEU A 235 -18.78 0.05 2.75
CA LEU A 235 -19.31 -0.44 4.03
C LEU A 235 -18.16 -0.51 5.04
N VAL A 236 -18.29 0.19 6.15
CA VAL A 236 -17.28 0.24 7.20
C VAL A 236 -17.90 -0.28 8.48
N VAL A 237 -17.34 -1.36 9.02
CA VAL A 237 -17.88 -2.06 10.18
C VAL A 237 -16.81 -2.10 11.26
N GLY A 238 -17.13 -1.75 12.50
CA GLY A 238 -16.16 -1.81 13.59
C GLY A 238 -16.70 -1.43 14.96
N ARG A 239 -15.79 -1.32 15.92
CA ARG A 239 -16.15 -1.00 17.32
C ARG A 239 -16.23 0.49 17.59
N THR A 240 -15.33 1.25 16.99
CA THR A 240 -15.15 2.68 17.29
C THR A 240 -14.91 3.53 16.04
N LEU A 241 -14.31 2.95 15.00
CA LEU A 241 -14.02 3.61 13.72
C LEU A 241 -13.19 4.90 13.83
N VAL A 242 -12.29 5.00 14.81
CA VAL A 242 -11.45 6.20 15.05
C VAL A 242 -10.81 6.76 13.78
N GLY A 243 -10.21 5.92 12.93
CA GLY A 243 -9.59 6.38 11.69
C GLY A 243 -10.57 7.04 10.70
N TRP A 244 -11.84 6.59 10.68
CA TRP A 244 -12.87 7.16 9.82
C TRP A 244 -13.49 8.44 10.39
N SER A 245 -13.34 8.70 11.69
CA SER A 245 -13.78 9.96 12.31
C SER A 245 -12.85 11.14 12.02
N GLN A 246 -11.66 10.88 11.48
CA GLN A 246 -10.59 11.85 11.26
C GLN A 246 -10.38 12.19 9.77
N MET A 247 -11.46 12.18 8.98
CA MET A 247 -11.40 12.53 7.54
C MET A 247 -10.92 13.97 7.34
N SER A 248 -9.99 14.14 6.40
CA SER A 248 -9.49 15.43 5.94
C SER A 248 -10.44 16.09 4.93
N ALA A 249 -10.24 17.36 4.61
CA ALA A 249 -11.02 18.05 3.57
C ALA A 249 -10.92 17.36 2.19
N ASP A 250 -9.73 16.85 1.85
CA ASP A 250 -9.48 16.12 0.60
C ASP A 250 -10.28 14.80 0.54
N ASP A 251 -10.42 14.12 1.68
CA ASP A 251 -11.22 12.89 1.77
C ASP A 251 -12.70 13.16 1.50
N LEU A 252 -13.24 14.25 2.07
CA LEU A 252 -14.62 14.68 1.83
C LEU A 252 -14.84 15.03 0.36
N GLU A 253 -13.85 15.67 -0.28
CA GLU A 253 -13.92 16.01 -1.69
C GLU A 253 -13.86 14.78 -2.59
N LEU A 254 -13.05 13.78 -2.25
CA LEU A 254 -13.04 12.49 -2.95
C LEU A 254 -14.41 11.80 -2.88
N ILE A 255 -15.08 11.82 -1.73
CA ILE A 255 -16.42 11.24 -1.60
C ILE A 255 -17.43 11.96 -2.50
N ARG A 256 -17.37 13.31 -2.59
CA ARG A 256 -18.27 14.09 -3.45
C ARG A 256 -18.00 13.86 -4.93
N THR A 257 -16.75 14.05 -5.36
CA THR A 257 -16.34 13.95 -6.76
C THR A 257 -16.62 12.57 -7.34
N LYS A 258 -16.43 11.52 -6.53
CA LYS A 258 -16.73 10.15 -6.93
C LYS A 258 -18.14 9.68 -6.61
N LYS A 259 -18.99 10.54 -6.03
CA LYS A 259 -20.36 10.23 -5.59
C LYS A 259 -20.46 8.95 -4.74
N LEU A 260 -19.51 8.77 -3.83
CA LEU A 260 -19.44 7.57 -2.99
C LEU A 260 -20.53 7.60 -1.92
N ARG A 261 -21.11 6.43 -1.65
CA ARG A 261 -22.02 6.22 -0.52
C ARG A 261 -21.30 5.49 0.59
N LEU A 262 -21.15 6.11 1.75
CA LEU A 262 -20.47 5.51 2.89
C LEU A 262 -21.51 5.08 3.93
N ARG A 263 -21.40 3.85 4.43
CA ARG A 263 -22.15 3.40 5.62
C ARG A 263 -21.20 2.99 6.72
N LEU A 264 -21.28 3.68 7.85
CA LEU A 264 -20.48 3.48 9.05
C LEU A 264 -21.31 2.73 10.08
N LEU A 265 -20.93 1.49 10.40
CA LEU A 265 -21.62 0.61 11.34
C LEU A 265 -20.73 0.40 12.57
N VAL A 266 -21.21 0.83 13.74
CA VAL A 266 -20.43 0.85 14.98
C VAL A 266 -21.14 0.04 16.06
N SER A 267 -20.43 -0.88 16.73
CA SER A 267 -20.98 -1.61 17.88
C SER A 267 -21.44 -0.64 18.97
N SER A 268 -22.54 -0.89 19.66
CA SER A 268 -23.02 -0.09 20.80
C SER A 268 -22.17 -0.29 22.05
N GLN A 269 -22.23 0.66 23.00
CA GLN A 269 -21.44 0.54 24.22
C GLN A 269 -21.87 -0.69 25.02
N GLU A 270 -23.18 -0.95 25.02
CA GLU A 270 -23.79 -2.11 25.65
C GLU A 270 -23.32 -3.43 25.02
N ALA A 271 -23.21 -3.50 23.70
CA ALA A 271 -22.66 -4.66 23.02
C ALA A 271 -21.19 -4.95 23.39
N CYS A 272 -20.43 -3.92 23.75
CA CYS A 272 -19.03 -4.06 24.15
C CYS A 272 -18.81 -4.45 25.61
N LYS A 273 -19.85 -4.53 26.45
CA LYS A 273 -19.73 -4.85 27.89
C LYS A 273 -19.10 -6.23 28.19
N PHE A 274 -19.11 -7.12 27.20
CA PHE A 274 -18.54 -8.47 27.31
C PHE A 274 -17.03 -8.53 27.04
N LEU A 275 -16.40 -7.41 26.68
CA LEU A 275 -14.95 -7.31 26.51
C LEU A 275 -14.23 -7.08 27.85
N ALA A 276 -12.91 -7.25 27.87
CA ALA A 276 -12.11 -7.04 29.08
C ALA A 276 -12.20 -5.58 29.56
N GLY A 277 -12.19 -5.34 30.87
CA GLY A 277 -12.45 -4.00 31.45
C GLY A 277 -11.57 -2.87 30.90
N ALA A 278 -10.27 -3.13 30.66
CA ALA A 278 -9.37 -2.15 30.04
C ALA A 278 -9.74 -1.82 28.57
N GLU A 279 -10.26 -2.80 27.82
CA GLU A 279 -10.75 -2.59 26.46
C GLU A 279 -12.05 -1.78 26.47
N VAL A 280 -12.97 -2.06 27.40
CA VAL A 280 -14.25 -1.34 27.53
C VAL A 280 -14.03 0.14 27.79
N THR A 281 -13.10 0.49 28.70
CA THR A 281 -12.74 1.89 28.98
C THR A 281 -12.16 2.59 27.76
N THR A 282 -11.29 1.90 27.02
CA THR A 282 -10.70 2.44 25.78
C THR A 282 -11.76 2.65 24.71
N ILE A 283 -12.68 1.70 24.55
CA ILE A 283 -13.79 1.78 23.59
C ILE A 283 -14.73 2.94 23.94
N ALA A 284 -15.04 3.13 25.22
CA ALA A 284 -15.87 4.24 25.67
C ALA A 284 -15.22 5.60 25.35
N ALA A 285 -13.91 5.74 25.59
CA ALA A 285 -13.16 6.95 25.27
C ALA A 285 -13.10 7.20 23.75
N ASP A 286 -12.77 6.18 22.96
CA ASP A 286 -12.75 6.27 21.49
C ASP A 286 -14.12 6.70 20.96
N LYS A 287 -15.21 6.11 21.47
CA LYS A 287 -16.58 6.45 21.06
C LYS A 287 -17.00 7.87 21.40
N ALA A 288 -16.66 8.33 22.60
CA ALA A 288 -16.92 9.71 23.01
C ALA A 288 -16.22 10.70 22.05
N ALA A 289 -15.07 10.32 21.48
CA ALA A 289 -14.38 11.12 20.47
C ALA A 289 -14.99 10.97 19.05
N THR A 290 -15.45 9.79 18.64
CA THR A 290 -15.90 9.54 17.27
C THR A 290 -17.35 9.88 16.99
N LEU A 291 -18.27 9.65 17.94
CA LEU A 291 -19.72 9.87 17.73
C LEU A 291 -20.05 11.30 17.28
N PRO A 292 -19.54 12.37 17.95
CA PRO A 292 -19.83 13.73 17.51
C PRO A 292 -19.27 14.04 16.12
N ALA A 293 -18.17 13.40 15.73
CA ALA A 293 -17.60 13.58 14.40
C ALA A 293 -18.48 12.94 13.33
N PHE A 294 -19.03 11.74 13.59
CA PHE A 294 -19.95 11.09 12.65
C PHE A 294 -21.27 11.84 12.53
N GLU A 295 -21.83 12.34 13.63
CA GLU A 295 -23.05 13.17 13.59
C GLU A 295 -22.86 14.46 12.77
N ARG A 296 -21.68 15.10 12.89
CA ARG A 296 -21.34 16.25 12.03
C ARG A 296 -21.18 15.84 10.58
N LEU A 297 -20.55 14.69 10.32
CA LEU A 297 -20.30 14.19 8.98
C LEU A 297 -21.60 13.85 8.24
N THR A 298 -22.55 13.18 8.87
CA THR A 298 -23.85 12.85 8.26
C THR A 298 -24.67 14.10 7.95
N LYS A 299 -24.59 15.13 8.80
CA LYS A 299 -25.21 16.45 8.53
C LYS A 299 -24.56 17.18 7.36
N LEU A 300 -23.23 17.12 7.26
CA LEU A 300 -22.47 17.76 6.18
C LEU A 300 -22.64 17.02 4.85
N MET A 301 -22.86 15.71 4.88
CA MET A 301 -22.82 14.84 3.71
C MET A 301 -23.94 13.81 3.73
N PRO A 302 -25.02 14.04 2.96
CA PRO A 302 -26.15 13.10 2.86
C PRO A 302 -25.78 11.72 2.27
N SER A 303 -24.61 11.59 1.64
CA SER A 303 -24.12 10.30 1.13
C SER A 303 -23.39 9.47 2.19
N VAL A 304 -23.27 9.97 3.42
CA VAL A 304 -22.70 9.25 4.55
C VAL A 304 -23.80 8.92 5.57
N ASP A 305 -23.96 7.64 5.85
CA ASP A 305 -24.83 7.12 6.89
C ASP A 305 -24.01 6.59 8.07
N PHE A 306 -24.52 6.78 9.28
CA PHE A 306 -23.94 6.23 10.51
C PHE A 306 -25.01 5.48 11.31
N HIS A 307 -24.68 4.27 11.78
CA HIS A 307 -25.56 3.44 12.60
C HIS A 307 -24.80 2.81 13.76
N GLU A 308 -25.35 2.97 14.97
CA GLU A 308 -24.94 2.19 16.12
C GLU A 308 -25.73 0.87 16.19
N MET A 309 -25.06 -0.23 16.52
CA MET A 309 -25.63 -1.57 16.47
C MET A 309 -25.43 -2.30 17.80
N ASP A 310 -26.48 -2.94 18.31
CA ASP A 310 -26.40 -3.78 19.52
C ASP A 310 -25.76 -5.16 19.24
N ILE A 311 -24.65 -5.17 18.52
CA ILE A 311 -23.90 -6.34 18.10
C ILE A 311 -22.41 -6.07 18.34
N LEU A 312 -21.76 -6.97 19.08
CA LEU A 312 -20.32 -6.94 19.28
C LEU A 312 -19.58 -7.31 18.00
N ILE A 313 -18.73 -6.41 17.51
CA ILE A 313 -17.86 -6.63 16.35
C ILE A 313 -16.42 -6.75 16.86
N PRO A 314 -15.90 -7.97 17.12
CA PRO A 314 -14.54 -8.11 17.64
C PRO A 314 -13.48 -7.66 16.61
N ASP A 315 -13.65 -8.07 15.35
CA ASP A 315 -12.77 -7.70 14.22
C ASP A 315 -13.55 -6.80 13.27
N GLY A 316 -13.22 -5.51 13.21
CA GLY A 316 -13.87 -4.58 12.30
C GLY A 316 -13.33 -4.70 10.87
N PHE A 317 -14.15 -4.50 9.85
CA PHE A 317 -13.75 -4.64 8.46
C PHE A 317 -14.31 -3.53 7.55
N THR A 318 -13.66 -3.31 6.40
CA THR A 318 -14.10 -2.34 5.38
C THR A 318 -14.30 -3.07 4.07
N CYS A 319 -15.49 -2.98 3.47
CA CYS A 319 -15.79 -3.47 2.12
C CYS A 319 -15.82 -2.28 1.14
N VAL A 320 -15.12 -2.39 0.02
CA VAL A 320 -15.06 -1.35 -1.01
C VAL A 320 -14.94 -1.98 -2.40
N GLU A 321 -15.54 -1.37 -3.41
CA GLU A 321 -15.24 -1.68 -4.81
C GLU A 321 -14.17 -0.74 -5.33
N VAL A 322 -13.13 -1.28 -5.92
CA VAL A 322 -11.97 -0.52 -6.42
C VAL A 322 -11.73 -0.81 -7.90
N SER A 323 -11.24 0.19 -8.63
CA SER A 323 -10.82 0.03 -10.03
C SER A 323 -9.33 -0.33 -10.11
N SER A 324 -8.98 -1.31 -10.95
CA SER A 324 -7.59 -1.71 -11.19
C SER A 324 -7.41 -2.36 -12.53
N GLY A 325 -6.49 -1.80 -13.33
CA GLY A 325 -6.25 -2.29 -14.69
C GLY A 325 -7.50 -2.21 -15.58
N GLY A 326 -8.44 -1.31 -15.29
CA GLY A 326 -9.72 -1.20 -15.99
C GLY A 326 -10.82 -2.15 -15.48
N GLU A 327 -10.50 -3.09 -14.59
CA GLU A 327 -11.46 -4.01 -13.97
C GLU A 327 -11.95 -3.49 -12.62
N MET A 328 -13.22 -3.78 -12.29
CA MET A 328 -13.78 -3.51 -10.96
C MET A 328 -13.57 -4.72 -10.06
N LYS A 329 -13.10 -4.50 -8.83
CA LYS A 329 -12.87 -5.59 -7.86
C LYS A 329 -13.44 -5.21 -6.51
N SER A 330 -14.18 -6.14 -5.90
CA SER A 330 -14.60 -5.98 -4.50
C SER A 330 -13.45 -6.36 -3.58
N VAL A 331 -13.19 -5.56 -2.57
CA VAL A 331 -12.08 -5.74 -1.61
C VAL A 331 -12.62 -5.65 -0.18
N VAL A 332 -12.05 -6.45 0.72
CA VAL A 332 -12.31 -6.42 2.16
C VAL A 332 -11.01 -6.27 2.94
N LEU A 333 -10.95 -5.24 3.80
CA LEU A 333 -9.88 -5.02 4.78
C LEU A 333 -10.38 -5.48 6.16
N ARG A 334 -9.90 -6.60 6.69
CA ARG A 334 -10.35 -7.19 7.96
C ARG A 334 -9.41 -6.84 9.12
N ASP A 335 -10.00 -6.51 10.25
CA ASP A 335 -9.35 -6.08 11.50
C ASP A 335 -8.63 -4.71 11.39
N ILE A 336 -9.13 -3.78 10.57
CA ILE A 336 -8.58 -2.42 10.45
C ILE A 336 -9.30 -1.39 11.35
N ASN A 337 -10.51 -1.75 11.80
CA ASN A 337 -11.50 -0.84 12.38
C ASN A 337 -11.71 -1.04 13.90
N SER A 338 -10.89 -1.90 14.51
CA SER A 338 -11.10 -2.48 15.84
C SER A 338 -10.30 -1.73 16.93
N GLY A 339 -10.51 -0.42 17.09
CA GLY A 339 -9.91 0.40 18.16
C GLY A 339 -8.41 0.73 17.99
N ALA A 340 -7.87 1.58 18.86
CA ALA A 340 -6.52 2.15 18.69
C ALA A 340 -5.33 1.22 19.05
N LYS A 341 -5.50 0.21 19.91
CA LYS A 341 -4.39 -0.44 20.65
C LYS A 341 -4.13 -1.92 20.36
N THR A 342 -4.27 -2.41 19.14
CA THR A 342 -3.92 -3.82 18.90
C THR A 342 -3.05 -3.99 17.65
N ASP A 343 -1.79 -4.38 17.86
CA ASP A 343 -0.90 -4.98 16.86
C ASP A 343 -1.42 -6.38 16.50
N LYS A 344 -2.58 -6.41 15.85
CA LYS A 344 -3.21 -7.63 15.37
C LYS A 344 -2.97 -7.75 13.88
N ILE A 345 -2.74 -8.99 13.47
CA ILE A 345 -2.67 -9.36 12.07
C ILE A 345 -3.96 -8.93 11.38
N THR A 346 -3.81 -8.17 10.30
CA THR A 346 -4.94 -7.66 9.50
C THR A 346 -4.82 -8.20 8.09
N MET A 347 -5.96 -8.44 7.45
CA MET A 347 -6.01 -9.19 6.19
C MET A 347 -6.70 -8.38 5.11
N LEU A 348 -6.18 -8.49 3.89
CA LEU A 348 -6.83 -8.04 2.67
C LEU A 348 -7.41 -9.25 1.95
N PHE A 349 -8.67 -9.16 1.58
CA PHE A 349 -9.30 -10.07 0.64
C PHE A 349 -9.75 -9.29 -0.59
N ALA A 350 -9.62 -9.88 -1.77
CA ALA A 350 -10.21 -9.40 -3.01
C ALA A 350 -11.11 -10.47 -3.59
N CYS A 351 -12.18 -10.03 -4.22
CA CYS A 351 -13.14 -10.88 -4.91
C CYS A 351 -12.64 -11.12 -6.34
N ILE A 352 -12.67 -12.39 -6.75
CA ILE A 352 -12.56 -12.82 -8.16
C ILE A 352 -13.90 -13.34 -8.70
N CYS A 353 -14.95 -13.30 -7.88
CA CYS A 353 -16.30 -13.78 -8.23
C CYS A 353 -17.06 -12.75 -9.07
N ASP A 354 -16.40 -12.19 -10.08
CA ASP A 354 -17.05 -11.33 -11.06
C ASP A 354 -18.01 -12.21 -11.88
N ARG A 355 -19.30 -12.18 -11.50
CA ARG A 355 -20.47 -12.67 -12.25
C ARG A 355 -20.90 -14.14 -12.12
N ASP A 356 -20.33 -14.94 -11.22
CA ASP A 356 -20.82 -16.31 -10.96
C ASP A 356 -21.46 -16.44 -9.57
N PRO A 357 -22.81 -16.50 -9.48
CA PRO A 357 -23.55 -16.66 -8.22
C PRO A 357 -23.14 -17.92 -7.44
N SER A 358 -22.71 -18.98 -8.12
CA SER A 358 -22.33 -20.23 -7.47
C SER A 358 -21.07 -20.06 -6.59
N ARG A 359 -20.13 -19.20 -7.02
CA ARG A 359 -18.88 -18.90 -6.30
C ARG A 359 -19.07 -17.91 -5.15
N GLN A 360 -20.06 -17.01 -5.25
CA GLN A 360 -20.34 -15.99 -4.22
C GLN A 360 -20.63 -16.60 -2.85
N SER A 361 -21.31 -17.75 -2.81
CA SER A 361 -21.68 -18.45 -1.57
C SER A 361 -20.48 -18.94 -0.75
N ARG A 362 -19.32 -19.14 -1.40
CA ARG A 362 -18.07 -19.64 -0.79
C ARG A 362 -17.00 -18.56 -0.64
N CYS A 363 -17.20 -17.38 -1.21
CA CYS A 363 -16.24 -16.29 -1.18
C CYS A 363 -16.30 -15.51 0.13
N ILE A 364 -15.15 -15.37 0.81
CA ILE A 364 -15.05 -14.59 2.05
C ILE A 364 -15.42 -13.13 1.80
N THR A 365 -14.93 -12.53 0.71
CA THR A 365 -15.20 -11.14 0.35
C THR A 365 -16.69 -10.89 0.14
N CYS A 366 -17.37 -11.75 -0.63
CA CYS A 366 -18.82 -11.67 -0.86
C CYS A 366 -19.59 -11.89 0.45
N GLY A 367 -19.21 -12.90 1.25
CA GLY A 367 -19.86 -13.20 2.53
C GLY A 367 -19.75 -12.07 3.55
N MET A 368 -18.57 -11.42 3.67
CA MET A 368 -18.39 -10.28 4.56
C MET A 368 -19.19 -9.05 4.08
N ARG A 369 -19.26 -8.82 2.77
CA ARG A 369 -20.07 -7.74 2.21
C ARG A 369 -21.56 -7.96 2.45
N GLU A 370 -22.06 -9.16 2.23
CA GLU A 370 -23.47 -9.50 2.53
C GLU A 370 -23.75 -9.42 4.04
N ARG A 371 -22.81 -9.83 4.89
CA ARG A 371 -22.93 -9.65 6.35
C ARG A 371 -23.05 -8.17 6.72
N ALA A 372 -22.20 -7.29 6.18
CA ALA A 372 -22.29 -5.86 6.43
C ALA A 372 -23.60 -5.26 5.90
N ARG A 373 -24.07 -5.71 4.73
CA ARG A 373 -25.36 -5.28 4.18
C ARG A 373 -26.51 -5.64 5.12
N ARG A 374 -26.56 -6.89 5.59
CA ARG A 374 -27.58 -7.36 6.55
C ARG A 374 -27.50 -6.64 7.89
N LEU A 375 -26.29 -6.31 8.35
CA LEU A 375 -26.10 -5.50 9.56
C LEU A 375 -26.67 -4.09 9.37
N ALA A 376 -26.41 -3.45 8.23
CA ALA A 376 -26.96 -2.14 7.90
C ALA A 376 -28.50 -2.14 7.73
N GLU A 377 -29.07 -3.26 7.29
CA GLU A 377 -30.52 -3.43 7.09
C GLU A 377 -31.24 -3.93 8.35
N SER A 378 -30.52 -4.31 9.41
CA SER A 378 -31.13 -4.93 10.58
C SER A 378 -31.89 -3.90 11.45
N PRO A 379 -33.15 -4.17 11.83
CA PRO A 379 -33.95 -3.28 12.68
C PRO A 379 -33.48 -3.19 14.14
N ARG A 380 -32.40 -3.90 14.52
CA ARG A 380 -31.77 -3.83 15.86
C ARG A 380 -30.68 -2.77 15.99
N GLY A 381 -30.40 -2.01 14.93
CA GLY A 381 -29.70 -0.75 15.10
C GLY A 381 -30.70 0.25 15.68
N SER A 382 -30.48 0.71 16.91
CA SER A 382 -31.16 1.93 17.34
C SER A 382 -30.74 2.99 16.34
N ALA A 383 -31.67 3.39 15.48
CA ALA A 383 -31.50 4.61 14.73
C ALA A 383 -31.43 5.70 15.81
N ALA A 384 -30.23 6.14 16.16
CA ALA A 384 -30.04 7.48 16.67
C ALA A 384 -30.44 8.42 15.52
N ARG A 385 -31.75 8.57 15.30
CA ARG A 385 -32.30 9.70 14.59
C ARG A 385 -32.06 10.88 15.51
N VAL A 386 -30.98 11.62 15.27
CA VAL A 386 -30.79 12.97 15.77
C VAL A 386 -31.07 13.93 14.63
#